data_AF-A0A4Y8C762-F1
#
_entry.id   AF-A0A4Y8C762-F1
#
_cell.length_a   1.000
_cell.length_b   1.000
_cell.length_c   1.000
_cell.angle_alpha   90.00
_cell.angle_beta   90.00
_cell.angle_gamma   90.00
#
_symmetry.space_group_name_H-M   'P 1'
#
loop_
_entity.id
_entity.type
_entity.pdbx_description
1 polymer ?
#
loop_
_entity_poly.entity_id
_entity_poly.type
_entity_poly.pdbx_seq_one_letter_code
_entity_poly.pdbx_strand_id
1 'polypeptide(L)'
;LDILKSCGIEFQDIFICPHFENENCACRKPKTAMLEEYIKHELYDKEQSFVIGDRESDMILASNLGVRGLKYGELSWKEIENEILSS
;
A
#
# COMPACT_ATOMS: atom_id res chain seq x y z
N LEU A 1 14.66 -9.57 -2.93
CA LEU A 1 13.43 -9.91 -3.70
C LEU A 1 13.50 -11.31 -4.28
N ASP A 2 14.70 -11.87 -4.49
CA ASP A 2 14.89 -13.18 -5.13
C ASP A 2 14.09 -14.32 -4.51
N ILE A 3 13.93 -14.35 -3.19
CA ILE A 3 13.07 -15.34 -2.51
C ILE A 3 11.61 -15.21 -2.98
N LEU A 4 11.04 -14.01 -2.94
CA LEU A 4 9.65 -13.75 -3.35
C LEU A 4 9.46 -14.03 -4.84
N LYS A 5 10.42 -13.59 -5.68
CA LYS A 5 10.41 -13.84 -7.11
C LYS A 5 10.49 -15.33 -7.43
N SER A 6 11.30 -16.11 -6.69
CA SER A 6 11.38 -17.57 -6.86
C SER A 6 10.07 -18.29 -6.51
N CYS A 7 9.22 -17.67 -5.71
CA CYS A 7 7.86 -18.12 -5.40
C CYS A 7 6.80 -17.60 -6.38
N GLY A 8 7.19 -16.88 -7.44
CA GLY A 8 6.27 -16.27 -8.41
C GLY A 8 5.60 -14.98 -7.94
N ILE A 9 6.10 -14.35 -6.88
CA ILE A 9 5.59 -13.06 -6.38
C ILE A 9 6.40 -11.94 -7.01
N GLU A 10 5.74 -11.07 -7.76
CA GLU A 10 6.34 -9.93 -8.45
C GLU A 10 5.79 -8.62 -7.92
N PHE A 11 6.65 -7.60 -7.86
CA PHE A 11 6.28 -6.23 -7.54
C PHE A 11 6.48 -5.40 -8.80
N GLN A 12 5.42 -4.75 -9.27
CA GLN A 12 5.50 -3.91 -10.46
C GLN A 12 6.38 -2.69 -10.22
N ASP A 13 6.20 -2.02 -9.09
CA ASP A 13 6.97 -0.86 -8.68
C ASP A 13 7.32 -0.94 -7.19
N ILE A 14 8.46 -0.34 -6.82
CA ILE A 14 8.96 -0.30 -5.44
C ILE A 14 9.23 1.14 -5.06
N PHE A 15 8.38 1.69 -4.20
CA PHE A 15 8.49 3.05 -3.69
C PHE A 15 9.11 3.07 -2.30
N ILE A 16 10.22 3.79 -2.14
CA ILE A 16 10.95 3.90 -0.87
C ILE A 16 11.14 5.37 -0.52
N CYS A 17 10.64 5.77 0.65
CA CYS A 17 10.98 7.05 1.24
C CYS A 17 12.21 6.87 2.17
N PRO A 18 13.38 7.46 1.84
CA PRO A 18 14.58 7.34 2.67
C PRO A 18 14.61 8.30 3.87
N HIS A 19 13.66 9.25 3.92
CA HIS A 19 13.67 10.34 4.90
C HIS A 19 13.15 9.94 6.29
N PHE A 20 13.73 10.58 7.29
CA PHE A 20 13.26 10.59 8.65
C PHE A 20 11.98 11.43 8.81
N GLU A 21 11.30 11.25 9.94
CA GLU A 21 10.03 11.91 10.24
C GLU A 21 10.19 13.44 10.38
N ASN A 22 11.29 13.90 10.97
CA ASN A 22 11.59 15.32 11.17
C ASN A 22 11.98 16.08 9.89
N GLU A 23 12.26 15.38 8.79
CA GLU A 23 12.62 15.99 7.51
C GLU A 23 11.40 16.49 6.72
N ASN A 24 10.17 16.21 7.19
CA ASN A 24 8.92 16.72 6.64
C ASN A 24 8.71 16.50 5.12
N CYS A 25 9.41 15.52 4.53
CA CYS A 25 9.34 15.24 3.09
C CYS A 25 7.91 14.94 2.61
N ALA A 26 7.65 15.14 1.31
CA ALA A 26 6.34 14.87 0.71
C ALA A 26 6.06 13.37 0.48
N CYS A 27 7.09 12.53 0.44
CA CYS A 27 7.00 11.12 0.05
C CYS A 27 6.73 10.15 1.21
N ARG A 28 6.98 10.54 2.47
CA ARG A 28 6.75 9.65 3.61
C ARG A 28 5.27 9.45 3.84
N LYS A 29 4.84 8.19 3.96
CA LYS A 29 3.48 7.82 4.40
C LYS A 29 3.13 8.55 5.70
N PRO A 30 1.90 9.08 5.85
CA PRO A 30 0.70 8.78 5.05
C PRO A 30 0.53 9.65 3.80
N LYS A 31 1.51 10.46 3.42
CA LYS A 31 1.45 11.29 2.21
C LYS A 31 1.49 10.42 0.95
N THR A 32 0.88 10.91 -0.12
CA THR A 32 0.64 10.17 -1.36
C THR A 32 1.64 10.47 -2.48
N ALA A 33 2.65 11.33 -2.25
CA ALA A 33 3.52 11.80 -3.34
C ALA A 33 4.29 10.67 -4.06
N MET A 34 4.57 9.53 -3.39
CA MET A 34 5.18 8.38 -4.07
C MET A 34 4.25 7.71 -5.09
N LEU A 35 2.94 7.93 -4.99
CA LEU A 35 1.91 7.35 -5.85
C LEU A 35 1.27 8.41 -6.76
N GLU A 36 1.89 9.58 -6.90
CA GLU A 36 1.33 10.70 -7.65
C GLU A 36 1.01 10.33 -9.11
N GLU A 37 1.90 9.59 -9.78
CA GLU A 37 1.66 9.12 -11.15
C GLU A 37 0.45 8.17 -11.24
N TYR A 38 0.29 7.27 -10.27
CA TYR A 38 -0.87 6.37 -10.20
C TYR A 38 -2.18 7.12 -10.01
N ILE A 39 -2.17 8.16 -9.18
CA ILE A 39 -3.33 9.01 -8.91
C ILE A 39 -3.66 9.87 -10.13
N LYS A 40 -2.66 10.55 -10.69
CA LYS A 40 -2.81 11.49 -11.80
C LYS A 40 -3.29 10.80 -13.07
N HIS A 41 -2.84 9.58 -13.31
CA HIS A 41 -3.20 8.79 -14.47
C HIS A 41 -4.33 7.78 -14.21
N GLU A 42 -4.95 7.82 -13.02
CA GLU A 42 -6.05 6.92 -12.62
C GLU A 42 -5.73 5.44 -12.91
N LEU A 43 -4.51 5.02 -12.60
CA LEU A 43 -3.99 3.69 -12.94
C LEU A 43 -4.51 2.57 -12.01
N TYR A 44 -5.49 2.86 -11.16
CA TYR A 44 -6.04 1.91 -10.19
C TYR A 44 -7.54 2.12 -10.00
N ASP A 45 -8.25 1.02 -9.79
CA ASP A 45 -9.67 1.03 -9.42
C ASP A 45 -9.79 1.18 -7.90
N LYS A 46 -10.42 2.25 -7.42
CA LYS A 46 -10.55 2.53 -5.99
C LYS A 46 -11.35 1.47 -5.24
N GLU A 47 -12.33 0.83 -5.89
CA GLU A 47 -13.19 -0.17 -5.25
C GLU A 47 -12.48 -1.53 -5.10
N GLN A 48 -11.60 -1.84 -6.05
CA GLN A 48 -10.86 -3.10 -6.15
C GLN A 48 -9.37 -2.98 -5.79
N SER A 49 -8.96 -1.84 -5.23
CA SER A 49 -7.60 -1.61 -4.73
C SER A 49 -7.55 -1.54 -3.21
N PHE A 50 -6.40 -1.92 -2.67
CA PHE A 50 -6.18 -2.03 -1.23
C PHE A 50 -4.80 -1.53 -0.83
N VAL A 51 -4.69 -1.00 0.38
CA VAL A 51 -3.40 -0.81 1.07
C VAL A 51 -3.32 -1.80 2.21
N ILE A 52 -2.27 -2.62 2.22
CA ILE A 52 -1.99 -3.60 3.27
C ILE A 52 -0.77 -3.11 4.06
N GLY A 53 -0.90 -3.01 5.39
CA GLY A 53 0.20 -2.58 6.26
C GLY A 53 -0.11 -2.80 7.74
N ASP A 54 0.90 -2.79 8.59
CA ASP A 54 0.79 -3.04 10.03
C ASP A 54 0.61 -1.77 10.87
N ARG A 55 0.88 -0.59 10.27
CA ARG A 55 0.89 0.68 10.99
C ARG A 55 -0.32 1.53 10.65
N GLU A 56 -0.64 2.42 11.57
CA GLU A 56 -1.70 3.42 11.36
C GLU A 56 -1.41 4.33 10.16
N SER A 57 -0.13 4.63 9.91
CA SER A 57 0.29 5.38 8.72
C SER A 57 -0.14 4.76 7.39
N ASP A 58 -0.28 3.43 7.33
CA ASP A 58 -0.74 2.72 6.14
C ASP A 58 -2.25 2.84 5.96
N MET A 59 -3.01 2.80 7.06
CA MET A 59 -4.46 2.98 7.04
C MET A 59 -4.84 4.41 6.65
N ILE A 60 -4.09 5.40 7.15
CA ILE A 60 -4.26 6.79 6.75
C ILE A 60 -3.87 6.97 5.27
N LEU A 61 -2.82 6.29 4.78
CA LEU A 61 -2.51 6.30 3.34
C LEU A 61 -3.67 5.73 2.51
N ALA A 62 -4.25 4.60 2.94
CA ALA A 62 -5.41 4.00 2.27
C ALA A 62 -6.56 4.99 2.15
N SER A 63 -6.88 5.67 3.27
CA SER A 63 -7.90 6.73 3.31
C SER A 63 -7.58 7.89 2.37
N ASN A 64 -6.33 8.36 2.33
CA ASN A 64 -5.89 9.43 1.43
C ASN A 64 -5.99 9.05 -0.07
N LEU A 65 -5.84 7.76 -0.40
CA LEU A 65 -5.99 7.25 -1.76
C LEU A 65 -7.46 6.95 -2.12
N GLY A 66 -8.36 6.97 -1.12
CA GLY A 66 -9.76 6.59 -1.28
C GLY A 66 -9.96 5.09 -1.52
N VAL A 67 -9.07 4.25 -0.97
CA VAL A 67 -9.10 2.79 -1.11
C VAL A 67 -9.28 2.10 0.24
N ARG A 68 -9.58 0.81 0.22
CA ARG A 68 -9.70 0.02 1.46
C ARG A 68 -8.34 -0.24 2.10
N GLY A 69 -8.24 -0.04 3.40
CA GLY A 69 -7.06 -0.38 4.20
C GLY A 69 -7.26 -1.71 4.92
N LEU A 70 -6.32 -2.65 4.78
CA LEU A 70 -6.32 -3.94 5.48
C LEU A 70 -5.13 -3.98 6.45
N LYS A 71 -5.41 -3.96 7.75
CA LYS A 71 -4.38 -3.82 8.78
C LYS A 71 -3.81 -5.18 9.18
N TYR A 72 -2.59 -5.45 8.75
CA TYR A 72 -1.87 -6.66 9.12
C TYR A 72 -1.54 -6.66 10.61
N GLY A 73 -1.74 -7.81 11.26
CA GLY A 73 -1.60 -7.97 12.72
C GLY A 73 -2.94 -7.92 13.45
N GLU A 74 -3.89 -7.13 12.95
CA GLU A 74 -5.32 -7.31 13.27
C GLU A 74 -5.92 -8.41 12.39
N LEU A 75 -5.52 -8.44 11.12
CA LEU A 75 -5.78 -9.52 10.17
C LEU A 75 -4.50 -10.33 9.90
N SER A 76 -4.65 -11.64 9.77
CA SER A 76 -3.64 -12.54 9.21
C SER A 76 -3.62 -12.46 7.68
N TRP A 77 -2.54 -12.95 7.06
CA TRP A 77 -2.47 -13.06 5.60
C TRP A 77 -3.61 -13.90 5.01
N LYS A 78 -4.10 -14.92 5.72
CA LYS A 78 -5.20 -15.76 5.25
C LYS A 78 -6.52 -15.00 5.25
N GLU A 79 -6.76 -14.16 6.25
CA GLU A 79 -7.97 -13.33 6.31
C GLU A 79 -7.91 -12.22 5.24
N ILE A 80 -6.75 -11.60 5.04
CA ILE A 80 -6.53 -10.62 3.97
C ILE A 80 -6.79 -11.25 2.59
N GLU A 81 -6.27 -12.45 2.34
CA GLU A 81 -6.51 -13.20 1.11
C GLU A 81 -8.02 -13.42 0.90
N ASN A 82 -8.73 -13.90 1.92
CA ASN A 82 -10.16 -14.15 1.83
C ASN A 82 -10.94 -12.86 1.53
N GLU A 83 -10.64 -11.76 2.22
CA GLU A 83 -11.28 -10.45 2.02
C GLU A 83 -11.15 -9.96 0.56
N ILE A 84 -9.94 -10.06 0.01
CA ILE A 84 -9.65 -9.64 -1.38
C ILE A 84 -10.38 -10.55 -2.37
N LEU A 85 -10.37 -11.86 -2.16
CA LEU A 85 -10.99 -12.82 -3.09
C LEU A 85 -12.52 -12.88 -3.00
N SER A 86 -13.12 -12.40 -1.90
CA SER A 86 -14.57 -12.31 -1.73
C SER A 86 -15.18 -10.98 -2.18
N SER A 87 -14.33 -10.01 -2.54
CA SER A 87 -14.70 -8.65 -2.95
C SER A 87 -15.10 -8.52 -4.43
#